data_AF-W8VV82-F1
#
_entry.id   AF-W8VV82-F1
#
_cell.length_a   1.000
_cell.length_b   1.000
_cell.length_c   1.000
_cell.angle_alpha   90.00
_cell.angle_beta   90.00
_cell.angle_gamma   90.00
#
_symmetry.space_group_name_H-M   'P 1'
#
loop_
_entity.id
_entity.type
_entity.pdbx_description
1 polymer ?
#
loop_
_entity_poly.entity_id
_entity_poly.type
_entity_poly.pdbx_seq_one_letter_code
_entity_poly.pdbx_strand_id
1 'polypeptide(L)' 'MLATKFEDVDDLVRYCQKVCNACADECSQHDHKHCQDCAEACRKCAEACESYLA' A
#
# COMPACT_ATOMS: atom_id res chain seq x y z
N MET A 1 1.02 8.45 -11.57
CA MET A 1 1.85 8.19 -10.37
C MET A 1 2.24 9.52 -9.76
N LEU A 2 1.44 10.12 -8.86
CA LEU A 2 1.77 11.43 -8.26
C LEU A 2 2.39 12.43 -9.27
N ALA A 3 1.97 12.34 -10.54
CA ALA A 3 2.73 12.83 -11.70
C ALA A 3 2.32 14.27 -12.04
N THR A 4 1.57 14.86 -11.12
CA THR A 4 1.05 16.20 -11.12
C THR A 4 1.73 16.91 -9.97
N LYS A 5 2.16 18.16 -10.17
CA LYS A 5 2.92 19.03 -9.23
C LYS A 5 2.17 19.36 -7.93
N PHE A 6 1.60 18.36 -7.26
CA PHE A 6 0.86 18.52 -6.02
C PHE A 6 1.81 18.19 -4.88
N GLU A 7 2.16 19.22 -4.11
CA GLU A 7 3.23 19.17 -3.11
C GLU A 7 2.77 18.58 -1.78
N ASP A 8 1.47 18.67 -1.47
CA ASP A 8 0.90 18.26 -0.18
C ASP A 8 0.21 16.89 -0.29
N VAL A 9 1.02 15.84 -0.40
CA VAL A 9 0.54 14.45 -0.58
C VAL A 9 0.95 13.50 0.52
N ASP A 10 1.80 13.92 1.46
CA ASP A 10 2.35 13.06 2.49
C ASP A 10 1.26 12.37 3.31
N ASP A 11 0.23 13.11 3.73
CA ASP A 11 -0.88 12.54 4.50
C ASP A 11 -1.70 11.53 3.69
N LEU A 12 -1.85 11.77 2.38
CA LEU A 12 -2.49 10.81 1.48
C LEU A 12 -1.63 9.54 1.35
N VAL A 13 -0.31 9.69 1.23
CA VAL A 13 0.62 8.55 1.14
C VAL A 13 0.66 7.77 2.46
N ARG A 14 0.65 8.45 3.61
CA ARG A 14 0.54 7.82 4.94
C ARG A 14 -0.77 7.03 5.07
N TYR A 15 -1.88 7.60 4.62
CA TYR A 15 -3.17 6.91 4.63
C TYR A 15 -3.18 5.70 3.69
N CYS A 16 -2.62 5.84 2.49
CA CYS A 16 -2.44 4.76 1.54
C CYS A 16 -1.63 3.61 2.15
N GLN A 17 -0.47 3.91 2.76
CA GLN A 17 0.37 2.93 3.45
C GLN A 17 -0.42 2.17 4.54
N LYS A 18 -1.18 2.89 5.38
CA LYS A 18 -2.01 2.31 6.44
C LYS A 18 -3.05 1.34 5.87
N VAL A 19 -3.76 1.74 4.81
CA VAL A 19 -4.79 0.91 4.18
C VAL A 19 -4.16 -0.32 3.53
N CYS A 20 -3.04 -0.16 2.83
CA CYS A 20 -2.33 -1.28 2.20
C CYS A 20 -1.83 -2.30 3.23
N ASN A 21 -1.29 -1.86 4.36
CA ASN A 21 -0.88 -2.78 5.45
C ASN A 21 -2.09 -3.56 5.99
N ALA A 22 -3.18 -2.87 6.33
CA ALA A 22 -4.40 -3.52 6.82
C ALA A 22 -4.99 -4.51 5.79
N CYS A 23 -4.97 -4.15 4.51
CA CYS A 23 -5.42 -5.01 3.42
C CYS A 23 -4.51 -6.25 3.27
N ALA A 24 -3.19 -6.08 3.31
CA ALA A 24 -2.25 -7.18 3.22
C ALA A 24 -2.40 -8.17 4.39
N ASP A 25 -2.58 -7.66 5.61
CA ASP A 25 -2.78 -8.48 6.81
C ASP A 25 -4.09 -9.27 6.72
N GLU A 26 -5.19 -8.64 6.30
CA GLU A 26 -6.47 -9.31 6.10
C GLU A 26 -6.39 -10.36 4.99
N CYS A 27 -5.96 -9.97 3.79
CA CYS A 27 -5.92 -10.87 2.63
C CYS A 27 -4.99 -12.07 2.85
N SER A 28 -3.90 -11.92 3.61
CA SER A 28 -2.96 -13.02 3.87
C SER A 28 -3.54 -14.17 4.71
N GLN A 29 -4.66 -13.93 5.42
CA GLN A 29 -5.35 -14.96 6.21
C GLN A 29 -6.16 -15.94 5.34
N HIS A 30 -6.37 -15.63 4.06
CA HIS A 30 -7.20 -16.42 3.15
C HIS A 30 -6.33 -17.26 2.21
N ASP A 31 -6.50 -18.59 2.24
CA ASP A 31 -5.74 -19.53 1.40
C ASP A 31 -6.33 -19.65 -0.03
N HIS A 32 -6.38 -18.51 -0.71
CA HIS A 32 -6.80 -18.40 -2.09
C HIS A 32 -5.75 -17.64 -2.89
N LYS A 33 -5.42 -18.11 -4.09
CA LYS A 33 -4.42 -17.48 -4.95
C LYS A 33 -4.64 -15.97 -5.12
N HIS A 34 -5.89 -15.56 -5.36
CA HIS A 34 -6.22 -14.14 -5.51
C HIS A 34 -5.89 -13.32 -4.25
N CYS A 35 -6.21 -13.84 -3.07
CA CYS A 35 -5.95 -13.17 -1.80
C CYS A 35 -4.44 -13.07 -1.50
N GLN A 36 -3.68 -14.11 -1.84
CA GLN A 36 -2.22 -14.10 -1.71
C GLN A 36 -1.56 -13.09 -2.66
N ASP A 37 -1.99 -13.07 -3.92
CA ASP A 37 -1.52 -12.11 -4.92
C ASP A 37 -1.88 -10.65 -4.50
N CYS A 38 -3.07 -10.45 -3.91
CA CYS A 38 -3.51 -9.15 -3.37
C CYS A 38 -2.64 -8.70 -2.19
N ALA A 39 -2.35 -9.61 -1.24
CA ALA A 39 -1.50 -9.30 -0.09
C ALA A 39 -0.08 -8.91 -0.52
N GLU A 40 0.51 -9.64 -1.49
CA GLU A 40 1.83 -9.30 -2.04
C GLU A 40 1.84 -7.93 -2.70
N ALA A 41 0.83 -7.62 -3.53
CA ALA A 41 0.71 -6.33 -4.18
C ALA A 41 0.55 -5.18 -3.16
N CYS A 42 -0.22 -5.40 -2.09
CA CYS A 42 -0.40 -4.41 -1.03
C CYS A 42 0.88 -4.19 -0.22
N ARG A 43 1.67 -5.23 0.09
CA ARG A 43 2.98 -5.06 0.75
C ARG A 43 3.94 -4.24 -0.11
N LYS A 44 4.04 -4.55 -1.41
CA LYS A 44 4.83 -3.77 -2.37
C LYS A 44 4.40 -2.31 -2.44
N CYS A 45 3.10 -2.04 -2.36
CA CYS A 45 2.58 -0.67 -2.33
C CYS A 45 2.94 0.05 -1.03
N ALA A 46 2.82 -0.62 0.13
CA ALA A 46 3.18 -0.06 1.42
C ALA A 46 4.69 0.25 1.52
N GLU A 47 5.56 -0.63 1.02
CA GLU A 47 7.01 -0.41 0.92
C GLU A 47 7.36 0.80 0.03
N ALA A 48 6.63 0.96 -1.09
CA ALA A 48 6.80 2.12 -1.96
C ALA A 48 6.31 3.43 -1.29
N CYS A 49 5.23 3.37 -0.51
CA CYS A 49 4.77 4.52 0.28
C CYS A 49 5.77 4.88 1.37
N GLU A 50 6.34 3.90 2.06
CA GLU A 50 7.39 4.12 3.05
C GLU A 50 8.63 4.78 2.42
N SER A 51 9.08 4.23 1.29
CA SER A 51 10.22 4.77 0.53
C SER A 51 9.97 6.18 0.00
N TYR A 52 8.72 6.55 -0.27
CA TYR A 52 8.34 7.89 -0.70
C TYR A 52 8.38 8.90 0.45
N LEU A 53 8.03 8.48 1.67
CA LEU A 53 7.95 9.32 2.87
C LEU A 53 9.28 9.48 3.62
N ALA A 54 10.33 8.80 3.18
CA ALA A 54 11.68 8.81 3.76
C ALA A 54 12.54 9.96 3.20
#